data_AF-A0A0F8WUT3-F1
#
_entry.id   AF-A0A0F8WUT3-F1
#
_cell.length_a   1.000
_cell.length_b   1.000
_cell.length_c   1.000
_cell.angle_alpha   90.00
_cell.angle_beta   90.00
_cell.angle_gamma   90.00
#
_symmetry.space_group_name_H-M   'P 1'
#
loop_
_entity.id
_entity.type
_entity.pdbx_description
1 polymer ?
#
loop_
_entity_poly.entity_id
_entity_poly.type
_entity_poly.pdbx_seq_one_letter_code
_entity_poly.pdbx_strand_id
1 'polypeptide(L)'
;AWIYALLPFSVFTDRLGIPDGMVAALAPFVLWAGLKLGREPSWYHAAMMTFVLGLALMAKATALTLIPVAVVGLALGAWSTLVPEKYLSPHQDSRSNPKSRFLYIIAPISLALAIVPTVVIVKIFSGGSFVVEKSSSFLLSVEEILGFPTVHWSNNFALLREWIVNYIQWPSLIILVLAIVLTKWRIKWWIFVVMLLGGFQIVFMGFMARVWFSRYLAGAIPFLVLAVGMACVALAELAGRGRSRVAVVLLLLAVITTTALAQDVRLISKPTEFSWARDDRWQYIQGWPSGYGFNELTIELDKRIKRHKKIVILVDKYMGHPKDAVELAFSGNKNVSVTRGSHFLSFLNLLIQLLS
;
A
#
# COMPACT_ATOMS: atom_id res chain seq x y z
N ALA A 1 -11.42 -0.84 12.44
CA ALA A 1 -11.19 -2.28 12.66
C ALA A 1 -12.16 -3.11 11.83
N TRP A 2 -13.45 -3.21 12.18
CA TRP A 2 -14.44 -4.02 11.45
C TRP A 2 -14.47 -3.78 9.93
N ILE A 3 -14.57 -2.51 9.52
CA ILE A 3 -14.59 -2.13 8.10
C ILE A 3 -13.30 -2.55 7.37
N TYR A 4 -12.14 -2.49 8.03
CA TYR A 4 -10.86 -2.90 7.41
C TYR A 4 -10.81 -4.42 7.22
N ALA A 5 -11.22 -5.18 8.25
CA ALA A 5 -11.14 -6.64 8.24
C ALA A 5 -12.00 -7.30 7.15
N LEU A 6 -13.03 -6.61 6.68
CA LEU A 6 -13.94 -7.07 5.64
C LEU A 6 -13.74 -6.30 4.32
N LEU A 7 -12.75 -5.42 4.23
CA LEU A 7 -12.55 -4.67 2.99
C LEU A 7 -11.98 -5.64 1.94
N PRO A 8 -12.59 -5.77 0.74
CA PRO A 8 -12.06 -6.67 -0.29
C PRO A 8 -10.60 -6.38 -0.63
N PHE A 9 -10.19 -5.11 -0.60
CA PHE A 9 -8.79 -4.74 -0.69
C PHE A 9 -7.91 -5.47 0.34
N SER A 10 -8.26 -5.37 1.62
CA SER A 10 -7.46 -5.91 2.72
C SER A 10 -7.44 -7.43 2.69
N VAL A 11 -8.59 -8.07 2.46
CA VAL A 11 -8.68 -9.53 2.32
C VAL A 11 -7.83 -10.01 1.15
N PHE A 12 -7.87 -9.30 0.02
CA PHE A 12 -7.04 -9.61 -1.14
C PHE A 12 -5.55 -9.45 -0.85
N THR A 13 -5.12 -8.27 -0.39
CA THR A 13 -3.68 -7.99 -0.20
C THR A 13 -3.06 -8.83 0.90
N ASP A 14 -3.78 -9.09 1.98
CA ASP A 14 -3.25 -9.85 3.12
C ASP A 14 -3.14 -11.35 2.78
N ARG A 15 -4.03 -11.88 1.92
CA ARG A 15 -3.95 -13.26 1.42
C ARG A 15 -2.77 -13.50 0.48
N LEU A 16 -2.25 -12.47 -0.18
CA LEU A 16 -1.07 -12.61 -1.03
C LEU A 16 0.21 -12.90 -0.24
N GLY A 17 0.22 -12.67 1.08
CA GLY A 17 1.41 -12.88 1.91
C GLY A 17 2.58 -11.96 1.55
N ILE A 18 2.30 -10.80 0.96
CA ILE A 18 3.29 -9.80 0.55
C ILE A 18 3.42 -8.67 1.58
N PRO A 19 4.52 -7.90 1.58
CA PRO A 19 4.77 -6.87 2.59
C PRO A 19 3.76 -5.70 2.63
N ASP A 20 2.89 -5.57 1.63
CA ASP A 20 1.87 -4.53 1.55
C ASP A 20 0.94 -4.52 2.77
N GLY A 21 0.50 -5.70 3.26
CA GLY A 21 -0.30 -5.81 4.47
C GLY A 21 0.41 -5.28 5.72
N MET A 22 1.75 -5.44 5.78
CA MET A 22 2.57 -4.89 6.87
C MET A 22 2.64 -3.36 6.80
N VAL A 23 2.74 -2.77 5.60
CA VAL A 23 2.68 -1.31 5.43
C VAL A 23 1.32 -0.76 5.87
N ALA A 24 0.23 -1.42 5.47
CA ALA A 24 -1.11 -1.06 5.89
C ALA A 24 -1.27 -1.14 7.42
N ALA A 25 -0.76 -2.21 8.05
CA ALA A 25 -0.81 -2.37 9.49
C ALA A 25 -0.01 -1.29 10.24
N LEU A 26 1.18 -0.91 9.74
CA LEU A 26 2.05 0.07 10.39
C LEU A 26 1.60 1.52 10.18
N ALA A 27 0.89 1.84 9.10
CA ALA A 27 0.49 3.21 8.78
C ALA A 27 -0.30 3.94 9.89
N PRO A 28 -1.33 3.34 10.53
CA PRO A 28 -2.00 3.95 11.69
C PRO A 28 -1.06 4.17 12.88
N PHE A 29 -0.11 3.26 13.12
CA PHE A 29 0.86 3.41 14.22
C PHE A 29 1.84 4.56 13.96
N VAL A 30 2.21 4.83 12.70
CA VAL A 30 3.00 6.01 12.33
C VAL A 30 2.25 7.29 12.70
N LEU A 31 0.97 7.39 12.32
CA LEU A 31 0.13 8.54 12.68
C LEU A 31 -0.02 8.69 14.19
N TRP A 32 -0.31 7.59 14.89
CA TRP A 32 -0.47 7.58 16.34
C TRP A 32 0.81 7.97 17.09
N ALA A 33 1.95 7.41 16.69
CA ALA A 33 3.25 7.74 17.30
C ALA A 33 3.63 9.20 17.07
N GLY A 34 3.36 9.74 15.87
CA GLY A 34 3.51 11.17 15.58
C GLY A 34 2.62 12.03 16.48
N LEU A 35 1.33 11.71 16.57
CA LEU A 35 0.39 12.41 17.47
C LEU A 35 0.84 12.37 18.93
N LYS A 36 1.32 11.23 19.40
CA LYS A 36 1.82 11.05 20.76
C LYS A 36 3.09 11.85 21.03
N LEU A 37 4.04 11.83 20.10
CA LEU A 37 5.26 12.64 20.20
C LEU A 37 4.94 14.14 20.23
N GLY A 38 4.00 14.60 19.40
CA GLY A 38 3.60 16.01 19.38
C GLY A 38 2.89 16.45 20.66
N ARG A 39 2.07 15.57 21.26
CA ARG A 39 1.34 15.86 22.51
C ARG A 39 2.20 15.76 23.76
N GLU A 40 3.03 14.73 23.82
CA GLU A 40 3.81 14.35 24.99
C GLU A 40 5.26 14.17 24.55
N PRO A 41 6.01 15.27 24.30
CA PRO A 41 7.36 15.18 23.76
C PRO A 41 8.27 14.38 24.71
N SER A 42 8.68 13.18 24.28
CA SER A 42 9.54 12.29 25.06
C SER A 42 10.44 11.50 24.10
N TRP A 43 11.62 11.10 24.59
CA TRP A 43 12.53 10.25 23.81
C TRP A 43 11.89 8.90 23.47
N TYR A 44 11.00 8.39 24.34
CA TYR A 44 10.28 7.14 24.11
C TYR A 44 9.33 7.24 22.91
N HIS A 45 8.51 8.31 22.83
CA HIS A 45 7.62 8.52 21.69
C HIS A 45 8.38 8.77 20.39
N ALA A 46 9.54 9.43 20.47
CA ALA A 46 10.44 9.66 19.35
C ALA A 46 11.04 8.35 18.83
N ALA A 47 11.56 7.52 19.73
CA ALA A 47 12.06 6.19 19.40
C ALA A 47 10.96 5.32 18.79
N MET A 48 9.75 5.36 19.34
CA MET A 48 8.60 4.62 18.83
C MET A 48 8.19 5.06 17.41
N MET A 49 8.11 6.37 17.15
CA MET A 49 7.82 6.89 15.81
C MET A 49 8.92 6.47 14.81
N THR A 50 10.19 6.60 15.21
CA THR A 50 11.35 6.18 14.41
C THR A 50 11.28 4.70 14.08
N PHE A 51 11.02 3.86 15.09
CA PHE A 51 10.95 2.42 14.96
C PHE A 51 9.82 1.97 14.04
N VAL A 52 8.59 2.47 14.26
CA VAL A 52 7.43 2.09 13.45
C VAL A 52 7.59 2.54 11.99
N LEU A 53 8.06 3.77 11.77
CA LEU A 53 8.31 4.27 10.41
C LEU A 53 9.46 3.50 9.75
N GLY A 54 10.55 3.22 10.48
CA GLY A 54 11.66 2.40 10.02
C GLY A 54 11.22 1.00 9.60
N LEU A 55 10.41 0.33 10.42
CA LEU A 55 9.82 -0.97 10.08
C LEU A 55 8.95 -0.90 8.82
N ALA A 56 8.17 0.16 8.64
CA ALA A 56 7.33 0.31 7.44
C ALA A 56 8.20 0.51 6.19
N LEU A 57 9.27 1.30 6.29
CA LEU A 57 10.23 1.52 5.22
C LEU A 57 11.03 0.25 4.88
N MET A 58 11.39 -0.55 5.87
CA MET A 58 12.01 -1.86 5.68
C MET A 58 11.04 -2.86 5.04
N ALA A 59 9.74 -2.78 5.35
CA ALA A 59 8.73 -3.60 4.71
C ALA A 59 8.65 -3.32 3.21
N LYS A 60 8.59 -2.04 2.84
CA LYS A 60 8.45 -1.62 1.44
C LYS A 60 8.83 -0.16 1.23
N ALA A 61 9.51 0.11 0.12
CA ALA A 61 9.86 1.48 -0.28
C ALA A 61 8.64 2.40 -0.46
N THR A 62 7.47 1.86 -0.81
CA THR A 62 6.23 2.65 -0.91
C THR A 62 5.83 3.28 0.42
N ALA A 63 6.30 2.77 1.57
CA ALA A 63 6.08 3.38 2.87
C ALA A 63 6.76 4.75 3.05
N LEU A 64 7.58 5.21 2.10
CA LEU A 64 8.07 6.60 2.05
C LEU A 64 6.90 7.61 2.08
N THR A 65 5.73 7.24 1.57
CA THR A 65 4.52 8.07 1.63
C THR A 65 3.97 8.25 3.05
N LEU A 66 4.46 7.49 4.04
CA LEU A 66 4.12 7.63 5.45
C LEU A 66 4.97 8.70 6.16
N ILE A 67 6.02 9.24 5.54
CA ILE A 67 6.80 10.34 6.11
C ILE A 67 5.91 11.58 6.33
N PRO A 68 5.15 12.07 5.32
CA PRO A 68 4.20 13.15 5.54
C PRO A 68 3.14 12.83 6.60
N VAL A 69 2.73 11.57 6.73
CA VAL A 69 1.80 11.13 7.79
C VAL A 69 2.43 11.33 9.17
N ALA A 70 3.68 10.94 9.37
CA ALA A 70 4.41 11.14 10.62
C ALA A 70 4.52 12.64 10.98
N VAL A 71 4.89 13.46 10.00
CA VAL A 71 5.04 14.92 10.16
C VAL A 71 3.70 15.58 10.50
N VAL A 72 2.63 15.22 9.80
CA VAL A 72 1.28 15.74 10.09
C VAL A 72 0.80 15.27 11.46
N GLY A 73 1.00 13.99 11.81
CA GLY A 73 0.68 13.48 13.15
C GLY A 73 1.38 14.27 14.25
N LEU A 74 2.68 14.50 14.10
CA LEU A 74 3.47 15.34 14.99
C LEU A 74 2.92 16.76 15.10
N ALA A 75 2.69 17.42 13.96
CA ALA A 75 2.18 18.79 13.91
C ALA A 75 0.82 18.91 14.60
N LEU A 76 -0.09 17.95 14.39
CA LEU A 76 -1.41 17.91 15.02
C LEU A 76 -1.32 17.67 16.53
N GLY A 77 -0.40 16.80 16.95
CA GLY A 77 -0.15 16.56 18.37
C GLY A 77 0.39 17.82 19.06
N ALA A 78 1.37 18.48 18.45
CA ALA A 78 1.92 19.73 18.93
C ALA A 78 0.87 20.84 18.93
N TRP A 79 0.05 20.95 17.87
CA TRP A 79 -1.05 21.92 17.80
C TRP A 79 -2.03 21.73 18.96
N SER A 80 -2.37 20.50 19.32
CA SER A 80 -3.27 20.24 20.45
C SER A 80 -2.70 20.62 21.83
N THR A 81 -1.38 20.86 21.93
CA THR A 81 -0.77 21.42 23.16
C THR A 81 -0.55 22.92 23.07
N LEU A 82 -0.37 23.46 21.85
CA LEU A 82 -0.13 24.87 21.56
C LEU A 82 -1.41 25.69 21.48
N VAL A 83 -2.56 25.07 21.22
CA VAL A 83 -3.87 25.69 21.41
C VAL A 83 -4.33 25.34 22.81
N PRO A 84 -3.95 26.12 23.86
CA PRO A 84 -4.62 25.99 25.12
C PRO A 84 -6.11 26.23 24.88
N GLU A 85 -6.95 25.45 25.56
CA GLU A 85 -8.40 25.64 25.69
C GLU A 85 -8.76 27.08 26.15
N LYS A 86 -7.74 27.86 26.52
CA LYS A 86 -7.74 29.22 27.03
C LYS A 86 -7.41 30.32 26.02
N TYR A 87 -7.59 30.13 24.70
CA TYR A 87 -7.80 31.25 23.76
C TYR A 87 -9.22 31.88 23.90
N LEU A 88 -9.58 32.08 25.18
CA LEU A 88 -10.52 33.02 25.81
C LEU A 88 -9.73 34.03 26.69
N SER A 89 -8.39 34.08 26.63
CA SER A 89 -7.57 35.01 27.44
C SER A 89 -6.24 35.38 26.74
N PRO A 90 -5.89 36.68 26.56
CA PRO A 90 -4.83 37.10 25.61
C PRO A 90 -3.42 37.38 26.18
N HIS A 91 -3.07 37.00 27.42
CA HIS A 91 -1.87 37.58 28.07
C HIS A 91 -0.89 36.63 28.75
N GLN A 92 -0.47 35.54 28.08
CA GLN A 92 0.71 34.83 28.56
C GLN A 92 1.66 34.40 27.43
N ASP A 93 2.85 35.01 27.45
CA ASP A 93 3.95 34.79 26.53
C ASP A 93 4.39 33.31 26.50
N SER A 94 3.85 32.56 25.55
CA SER A 94 4.13 31.14 25.31
C SER A 94 5.50 30.88 24.66
N ARG A 95 6.43 31.85 24.69
CA ARG A 95 7.78 31.74 24.09
C ARG A 95 8.81 31.00 24.96
N SER A 96 8.49 30.71 26.23
CA SER A 96 9.45 30.10 27.17
C SER A 96 9.25 28.60 27.44
N ASN A 97 8.27 27.92 26.82
CA ASN A 97 8.03 26.51 27.12
C ASN A 97 9.14 25.61 26.53
N PRO A 98 10.03 25.00 27.35
CA PRO A 98 11.16 24.20 26.86
C PRO A 98 10.72 22.98 26.04
N LYS A 99 9.46 22.55 26.19
CA LYS A 99 8.87 21.44 25.42
C LYS A 99 8.75 21.73 23.92
N SER A 100 8.53 22.99 23.52
CA SER A 100 8.45 23.33 22.09
C SER A 100 9.83 23.28 21.42
N ARG A 101 10.87 23.75 22.11
CA ARG A 101 12.27 23.66 21.64
C ARG A 101 12.75 22.22 21.49
N PHE A 102 12.29 21.34 22.38
CA PHE A 102 12.59 19.91 22.34
C PHE A 102 12.02 19.22 21.08
N LEU A 103 10.83 19.63 20.62
CA LEU A 103 10.20 19.10 19.40
C LEU A 103 10.98 19.44 18.13
N TYR A 104 11.50 20.67 18.01
CA TYR A 104 12.26 21.10 16.83
C TYR A 104 13.59 20.34 16.64
N ILE A 105 14.14 19.77 17.72
CA ILE A 105 15.39 19.01 17.66
C ILE A 105 15.11 17.52 17.44
N ILE A 106 14.17 16.94 18.19
CA ILE A 106 13.98 15.48 18.20
C ILE A 106 13.19 14.98 16.98
N ALA A 107 12.24 15.76 16.46
CA ALA A 107 11.47 15.36 15.29
C ALA A 107 12.33 15.12 14.04
N PRO A 108 13.22 16.04 13.61
CA PRO A 108 14.09 15.81 12.46
C PRO A 108 15.09 14.69 12.73
N ILE A 109 15.62 14.55 13.95
CA ILE A 109 16.52 13.44 14.31
C ILE A 109 15.79 12.09 14.16
N SER A 110 14.56 11.98 14.70
CA SER A 110 13.75 10.77 14.60
C SER A 110 13.47 10.41 13.14
N LEU A 111 13.14 11.41 12.32
CA LEU A 111 12.88 11.19 10.90
C LEU A 111 14.15 10.75 10.15
N ALA A 112 15.28 11.41 10.43
CA ALA A 112 16.58 11.04 9.85
C ALA A 112 16.98 9.62 10.26
N LEU A 113 16.80 9.25 11.53
CA LEU A 113 17.10 7.90 12.03
C LEU A 113 16.18 6.81 11.46
N ALA A 114 14.98 7.14 10.98
CA ALA A 114 14.13 6.18 10.28
C ALA A 114 14.59 5.97 8.82
N ILE A 115 14.98 7.06 8.16
CA ILE A 115 15.30 7.06 6.73
C ILE A 115 16.71 6.52 6.48
N VAL A 116 17.71 6.98 7.23
CA VAL A 116 19.13 6.70 6.96
C VAL A 116 19.44 5.20 7.02
N PRO A 117 19.06 4.45 8.08
CA PRO A 117 19.32 3.01 8.13
C PRO A 117 18.62 2.28 6.99
N THR A 118 17.40 2.67 6.63
CA THR A 118 16.68 2.05 5.50
C THR A 118 17.46 2.25 4.19
N VAL A 119 17.88 3.47 3.89
CA VAL A 119 18.65 3.77 2.66
C VAL A 119 19.99 3.04 2.66
N VAL A 120 20.68 2.98 3.80
CA VAL A 120 21.96 2.29 3.95
C VAL A 120 21.80 0.79 3.79
N ILE A 121 20.84 0.16 4.46
CA ILE A 121 20.53 -1.27 4.34
C ILE A 121 20.19 -1.61 2.89
N VAL A 122 19.30 -0.84 2.25
CA VAL A 122 18.94 -1.08 0.85
C VAL A 122 20.18 -1.00 -0.04
N LYS A 123 21.02 0.02 0.10
CA LYS A 123 22.26 0.14 -0.70
C LYS A 123 23.24 -1.01 -0.48
N ILE A 124 23.45 -1.41 0.78
CA ILE A 124 24.41 -2.47 1.14
C ILE A 124 23.92 -3.83 0.64
N PHE A 125 22.67 -4.19 0.90
CA PHE A 125 22.15 -5.53 0.62
C PHE A 125 21.70 -5.74 -0.84
N SER A 126 21.33 -4.67 -1.55
CA SER A 126 20.84 -4.80 -2.93
C SER A 126 21.90 -4.55 -4.01
N GLY A 127 23.17 -4.32 -3.62
CA GLY A 127 24.22 -3.95 -4.56
C GLY A 127 24.00 -2.59 -5.25
N GLY A 128 23.19 -1.69 -4.70
CA GLY A 128 22.94 -0.31 -5.15
C GLY A 128 22.29 -0.15 -6.53
N SER A 129 22.91 -0.67 -7.59
CA SER A 129 22.50 -0.56 -8.99
C SER A 129 21.15 -1.24 -9.28
N PHE A 130 20.89 -2.42 -8.69
CA PHE A 130 19.66 -3.17 -8.93
C PHE A 130 18.41 -2.44 -8.42
N VAL A 131 18.49 -1.79 -7.25
CA VAL A 131 17.34 -1.03 -6.72
C VAL A 131 17.09 0.22 -7.53
N VAL A 132 18.14 0.89 -8.01
CA VAL A 132 17.99 2.06 -8.88
C VAL A 132 17.37 1.67 -10.22
N GLU A 133 17.85 0.60 -10.87
CA GLU A 133 17.32 0.09 -12.14
C GLU A 133 15.85 -0.39 -12.00
N LYS A 134 15.54 -1.08 -10.91
CA LYS A 134 14.16 -1.50 -10.65
C LYS A 134 13.25 -0.30 -10.35
N SER A 135 13.71 0.66 -9.55
CA SER A 135 12.92 1.85 -9.21
C SER A 135 12.64 2.73 -10.43
N SER A 136 13.60 2.91 -11.34
CA SER A 136 13.39 3.67 -12.59
C SER A 136 12.39 3.01 -13.53
N SER A 137 12.19 1.70 -13.41
CA SER A 137 11.16 0.97 -14.16
C SER A 137 9.74 1.20 -13.61
N PHE A 138 9.59 1.53 -12.33
CA PHE A 138 8.28 1.71 -11.67
C PHE A 138 7.89 3.17 -11.44
N LEU A 139 8.86 4.08 -11.37
CA LEU A 139 8.64 5.50 -11.09
C LEU A 139 9.04 6.35 -12.30
N LEU A 140 8.32 7.47 -12.48
CA LEU A 140 8.70 8.52 -13.41
C LEU A 140 9.88 9.30 -12.84
N SER A 141 10.79 9.70 -13.72
CA SER A 141 11.88 10.61 -13.37
C SER A 141 11.33 12.03 -13.15
N VAL A 142 12.11 12.88 -12.46
CA VAL A 142 11.76 14.29 -12.27
C VAL A 142 11.58 15.00 -13.61
N GLU A 143 12.43 14.68 -14.59
CA GLU A 143 12.36 15.23 -15.95
C GLU A 143 11.05 14.82 -16.65
N GLU A 144 10.66 13.56 -16.57
CA GLU A 144 9.39 13.09 -17.14
C GLU A 144 8.18 13.76 -16.49
N ILE A 145 8.20 13.94 -15.17
CA ILE A 145 7.12 14.62 -14.43
C ILE A 145 6.99 16.08 -14.86
N LEU A 146 8.12 16.79 -14.99
CA LEU A 146 8.14 18.18 -15.46
C LEU A 146 7.73 18.30 -16.93
N GLY A 147 7.87 17.23 -17.70
CA GLY A 147 7.34 17.10 -19.06
C GLY A 147 5.82 16.86 -19.14
N PHE A 148 5.10 16.84 -18.02
CA PHE A 148 3.65 16.62 -17.94
C PHE A 148 3.18 15.36 -18.70
N PRO A 149 3.48 14.15 -18.19
CA PRO A 149 3.18 12.88 -18.84
C PRO A 149 1.69 12.52 -18.71
N THR A 150 0.82 13.31 -19.33
CA THR A 150 -0.65 13.25 -19.22
C THR A 150 -1.24 11.89 -19.58
N VAL A 151 -0.63 11.16 -20.50
CA VAL A 151 -1.03 9.78 -20.86
C VAL A 151 -0.83 8.84 -19.67
N HIS A 152 0.29 8.92 -18.95
CA HIS A 152 0.52 8.12 -17.75
C HIS A 152 -0.46 8.47 -16.64
N TRP A 153 -0.69 9.76 -16.40
CA TRP A 153 -1.62 10.19 -15.35
C TRP A 153 -3.06 9.78 -15.67
N SER A 154 -3.53 9.97 -16.90
CA SER A 154 -4.88 9.55 -17.29
C SER A 154 -5.08 8.04 -17.17
N ASN A 155 -4.09 7.24 -17.56
CA ASN A 155 -4.09 5.79 -17.33
C ASN A 155 -4.15 5.45 -15.83
N ASN A 156 -3.34 6.12 -15.01
CA ASN A 156 -3.35 5.96 -13.56
C ASN A 156 -4.70 6.32 -12.94
N PHE A 157 -5.37 7.39 -13.40
CA PHE A 157 -6.72 7.75 -12.96
C PHE A 157 -7.76 6.70 -13.35
N ALA A 158 -7.67 6.12 -14.55
CA ALA A 158 -8.55 5.03 -14.98
C ALA A 158 -8.38 3.79 -14.08
N LEU A 159 -7.13 3.42 -13.77
CA LEU A 159 -6.82 2.33 -12.84
C LEU A 159 -7.37 2.60 -11.43
N LEU A 160 -7.16 3.81 -10.91
CA LEU A 160 -7.67 4.21 -9.60
C LEU A 160 -9.19 4.08 -9.52
N ARG A 161 -9.91 4.47 -10.58
CA ARG A 161 -11.37 4.31 -10.65
C ARG A 161 -11.77 2.84 -10.53
N GLU A 162 -11.11 1.94 -11.26
CA GLU A 162 -11.37 0.49 -11.15
C GLU A 162 -11.12 -0.03 -9.74
N TRP A 163 -10.02 0.39 -9.11
CA TRP A 163 -9.67 -0.05 -7.75
C TRP A 163 -10.63 0.48 -6.69
N ILE A 164 -11.10 1.72 -6.84
CA ILE A 164 -12.11 2.28 -5.96
C ILE A 164 -13.39 1.45 -6.02
N VAL A 165 -13.85 1.13 -7.22
CA VAL A 165 -15.10 0.38 -7.44
C VAL A 165 -14.98 -1.05 -6.92
N ASN A 166 -13.88 -1.72 -7.24
CA ASN A 166 -13.71 -3.16 -6.98
C ASN A 166 -13.17 -3.48 -5.58
N TYR A 167 -12.35 -2.59 -4.98
CA TYR A 167 -11.62 -2.89 -3.74
C TYR A 167 -12.03 -2.04 -2.54
N ILE A 168 -12.34 -0.74 -2.72
CA ILE A 168 -12.72 0.18 -1.63
C ILE A 168 -14.24 0.17 -1.36
N GLN A 169 -15.00 -0.31 -2.35
CA GLN A 169 -16.45 -0.42 -2.37
C GLN A 169 -17.17 0.93 -2.41
N TRP A 170 -18.07 1.07 -3.38
CA TRP A 170 -18.87 2.30 -3.54
C TRP A 170 -19.76 2.66 -2.34
N PRO A 171 -20.32 1.73 -1.52
CA PRO A 171 -21.13 2.13 -0.36
C PRO A 171 -20.32 2.92 0.67
N SER A 172 -19.07 2.55 0.92
CA SER A 172 -18.16 3.27 1.81
C SER A 172 -17.94 4.71 1.37
N LEU A 173 -17.81 4.93 0.06
CA LEU A 173 -17.67 6.27 -0.52
C LEU A 173 -18.97 7.08 -0.42
N ILE A 174 -20.12 6.47 -0.68
CA ILE A 174 -21.42 7.15 -0.52
C ILE A 174 -21.61 7.59 0.93
N ILE A 175 -21.31 6.72 1.90
CA ILE A 175 -21.39 7.07 3.33
C ILE A 175 -20.48 8.26 3.66
N LEU A 176 -19.26 8.27 3.12
CA LEU A 176 -18.32 9.37 3.32
C LEU A 176 -18.85 10.69 2.73
N VAL A 177 -19.35 10.66 1.49
CA VAL A 177 -19.93 11.83 0.82
C VAL A 177 -21.19 12.32 1.55
N LEU A 178 -22.11 11.42 1.91
CA LEU A 178 -23.32 11.75 2.67
C LEU A 178 -22.97 12.39 4.01
N ALA A 179 -21.96 11.88 4.73
CA ALA A 179 -21.52 12.50 5.97
C ALA A 179 -21.04 13.93 5.73
N ILE A 180 -20.26 14.18 4.67
CA ILE A 180 -19.77 15.54 4.34
C ILE A 180 -20.91 16.50 4.03
N VAL A 181 -21.87 16.06 3.20
CA VAL A 181 -23.01 16.88 2.77
C VAL A 181 -23.98 17.14 3.93
N LEU A 182 -24.43 16.10 4.62
CA LEU A 182 -25.53 16.19 5.59
C LEU A 182 -25.12 16.83 6.91
N THR A 183 -23.86 16.71 7.30
CA THR A 183 -23.35 17.41 8.49
C THR A 183 -23.02 18.88 8.18
N LYS A 184 -23.23 19.35 6.94
CA LYS A 184 -23.01 20.74 6.49
C LYS A 184 -21.62 21.26 6.87
N TRP A 185 -20.57 20.47 6.65
CA TRP A 185 -19.20 20.81 7.05
C TRP A 185 -18.98 20.98 8.57
N ARG A 186 -19.98 20.67 9.41
CA ARG A 186 -19.76 20.43 10.85
C ARG A 186 -19.02 19.13 11.12
N ILE A 187 -18.66 18.38 10.07
CA ILE A 187 -17.65 17.33 10.17
C ILE A 187 -16.48 17.88 10.97
N LYS A 188 -16.10 17.11 11.99
CA LYS A 188 -14.86 17.36 12.70
C LYS A 188 -13.75 17.39 11.66
N TRP A 189 -13.08 18.53 11.50
CA TRP A 189 -11.98 18.75 10.54
C TRP A 189 -10.94 17.61 10.51
N TRP A 190 -10.85 16.84 11.59
CA TRP A 190 -10.16 15.55 11.68
C TRP A 190 -10.51 14.53 10.58
N ILE A 191 -11.77 14.40 10.15
CA ILE A 191 -12.14 13.49 9.04
C ILE A 191 -11.47 13.97 7.75
N PHE A 192 -11.52 15.27 7.49
CA PHE A 192 -10.87 15.85 6.33
C PHE A 192 -9.36 15.65 6.36
N VAL A 193 -8.72 15.83 7.51
CA VAL A 193 -7.27 15.57 7.67
C VAL A 193 -6.93 14.11 7.41
N VAL A 194 -7.70 13.16 7.97
CA VAL A 194 -7.46 11.73 7.73
C VAL A 194 -7.70 11.36 6.25
N MET A 195 -8.72 11.95 5.62
CA MET A 195 -8.94 11.81 4.18
C MET A 195 -7.77 12.37 3.36
N LEU A 196 -7.24 13.53 3.74
CA LEU A 196 -6.06 14.12 3.10
C LEU A 196 -4.83 13.22 3.26
N LEU A 197 -4.64 12.59 4.42
CA LEU A 197 -3.53 11.66 4.63
C LEU A 197 -3.62 10.42 3.72
N GLY A 198 -4.81 9.83 3.57
CA GLY A 198 -5.02 8.73 2.63
C GLY A 198 -4.92 9.20 1.17
N GLY A 199 -5.64 10.28 0.84
CA GLY A 199 -5.71 10.87 -0.49
C GLY A 199 -4.36 11.36 -1.00
N PHE A 200 -3.54 11.97 -0.15
CA PHE A 200 -2.17 12.39 -0.49
C PHE A 200 -1.36 11.21 -1.03
N GLN A 201 -1.41 10.04 -0.40
CA GLN A 201 -0.64 8.88 -0.85
C GLN A 201 -1.13 8.35 -2.21
N ILE A 202 -2.45 8.35 -2.41
CA ILE A 202 -3.07 7.95 -3.68
C ILE A 202 -2.67 8.91 -4.79
N VAL A 203 -2.79 10.22 -4.54
CA VAL A 203 -2.41 11.28 -5.47
C VAL A 203 -0.91 11.17 -5.78
N PHE A 204 -0.07 11.11 -4.74
CA PHE A 204 1.37 10.98 -4.90
C PHE A 204 1.73 9.77 -5.78
N MET A 205 1.19 8.59 -5.50
CA MET A 205 1.44 7.41 -6.33
C MET A 205 0.88 7.55 -7.76
N GLY A 206 -0.32 8.10 -7.92
CA GLY A 206 -0.92 8.31 -9.24
C GLY A 206 -0.15 9.27 -10.13
N PHE A 207 0.57 10.24 -9.55
CA PHE A 207 1.41 11.17 -10.30
C PHE A 207 2.85 10.66 -10.51
N MET A 208 3.39 9.86 -9.58
CA MET A 208 4.79 9.41 -9.61
C MET A 208 4.99 8.04 -10.28
N ALA A 209 3.99 7.16 -10.27
CA ALA A 209 4.14 5.80 -10.76
C ALA A 209 4.08 5.73 -12.29
N ARG A 210 5.13 5.15 -12.90
CA ARG A 210 5.11 4.72 -14.30
C ARG A 210 4.24 3.48 -14.47
N VAL A 211 4.36 2.54 -13.53
CA VAL A 211 3.55 1.32 -13.44
C VAL A 211 2.94 1.27 -12.05
N TRP A 212 1.61 1.36 -12.01
CA TRP A 212 0.87 1.45 -10.76
C TRP A 212 0.04 0.18 -10.52
N PHE A 213 0.23 -0.45 -9.37
CA PHE A 213 -0.56 -1.60 -8.93
C PHE A 213 -1.49 -1.22 -7.80
N SER A 214 -2.64 -1.89 -7.70
CA SER A 214 -3.63 -1.67 -6.65
C SER A 214 -3.03 -1.79 -5.25
N ARG A 215 -2.13 -2.76 -5.04
CA ARG A 215 -1.43 -2.96 -3.76
C ARG A 215 -0.68 -1.72 -3.24
N TYR A 216 -0.29 -0.77 -4.10
CA TYR A 216 0.35 0.48 -3.65
C TYR A 216 -0.59 1.39 -2.84
N LEU A 217 -1.90 1.12 -2.84
CA LEU A 217 -2.88 1.78 -1.97
C LEU A 217 -2.77 1.33 -0.50
N ALA A 218 -2.01 0.28 -0.18
CA ALA A 218 -1.96 -0.30 1.16
C ALA A 218 -1.66 0.72 2.27
N GLY A 219 -0.76 1.67 2.04
CA GLY A 219 -0.49 2.75 3.00
C GLY A 219 -1.64 3.76 3.17
N ALA A 220 -2.49 3.92 2.16
CA ALA A 220 -3.62 4.87 2.15
C ALA A 220 -4.88 4.29 2.81
N ILE A 221 -5.14 3.00 2.60
CA ILE A 221 -6.38 2.31 2.98
C ILE A 221 -6.74 2.45 4.47
N PRO A 222 -5.80 2.30 5.43
CA PRO A 222 -6.13 2.46 6.84
C PRO A 222 -6.71 3.84 7.17
N PHE A 223 -6.23 4.89 6.52
CA PHE A 223 -6.74 6.25 6.70
C PHE A 223 -8.11 6.42 6.06
N LEU A 224 -8.32 5.90 4.85
CA LEU A 224 -9.64 5.95 4.21
C LEU A 224 -10.69 5.18 5.02
N VAL A 225 -10.36 4.00 5.53
CA VAL A 225 -11.26 3.22 6.40
C VAL A 225 -11.54 3.96 7.71
N LEU A 226 -10.53 4.61 8.29
CA LEU A 226 -10.74 5.45 9.48
C LEU A 226 -11.69 6.62 9.18
N ALA A 227 -11.56 7.27 8.02
CA ALA A 227 -12.46 8.32 7.58
C ALA A 227 -13.91 7.83 7.41
N VAL A 228 -14.11 6.65 6.79
CA VAL A 228 -15.43 6.02 6.65
C VAL A 228 -16.04 5.68 8.02
N GLY A 229 -15.23 5.16 8.95
CA GLY A 229 -15.69 4.89 10.32
C GLY A 229 -16.14 6.16 11.03
N MET A 230 -15.38 7.26 10.92
CA MET A 230 -15.78 8.55 11.47
C MET A 230 -17.03 9.13 10.79
N ALA A 231 -17.18 8.93 9.47
CA ALA A 231 -18.38 9.32 8.72
C ALA A 231 -19.63 8.58 9.23
N CYS A 232 -19.53 7.27 9.50
CA CYS A 232 -20.62 6.50 10.10
C CYS A 232 -21.07 7.09 11.45
N VAL A 233 -20.10 7.43 12.31
CA VAL A 233 -20.37 8.04 13.62
C VAL A 233 -21.05 9.41 13.45
N ALA A 234 -20.57 10.23 12.53
CA ALA A 234 -21.13 11.56 12.27
C ALA A 234 -22.57 11.51 11.74
N LEU A 235 -22.88 10.58 10.83
CA LEU A 235 -24.25 10.36 10.35
C LEU A 235 -25.16 9.86 11.47
N ALA A 236 -24.67 8.97 12.33
CA ALA A 236 -25.44 8.47 13.45
C ALA A 236 -25.76 9.57 14.49
N GLU A 237 -24.90 10.58 14.64
CA GLU A 237 -25.18 11.74 15.50
C GLU A 237 -26.35 12.59 14.98
N LEU A 238 -26.58 12.63 13.65
CA LEU A 238 -27.73 13.31 13.06
C LEU A 238 -29.06 12.61 13.40
N ALA A 239 -29.02 11.30 13.68
CA ALA A 239 -30.20 10.50 14.04
C ALA A 239 -30.63 10.68 15.51
N GLY A 240 -29.92 11.49 16.30
CA GLY A 240 -30.25 11.79 17.68
C GLY A 240 -29.46 10.95 18.71
N ARG A 241 -30.07 10.67 19.86
CA ARG A 241 -29.43 9.98 20.99
C ARG A 241 -30.08 8.63 21.28
N GLY A 242 -29.34 7.75 21.95
CA GLY A 242 -29.86 6.44 22.40
C GLY A 242 -30.03 5.44 21.27
N ARG A 243 -31.19 4.77 21.21
CA ARG A 243 -31.43 3.63 20.31
C ARG A 243 -31.38 3.99 18.82
N SER A 244 -31.81 5.18 18.43
CA SER A 244 -31.80 5.62 17.01
C SER A 244 -30.38 5.71 16.46
N ARG A 245 -29.45 6.28 17.24
CA ARG A 245 -28.02 6.36 16.90
C ARG A 245 -27.43 4.98 16.67
N VAL A 246 -27.69 4.04 17.58
CA VAL A 246 -27.20 2.65 17.47
C VAL A 246 -27.79 1.97 16.24
N ALA A 247 -29.10 2.13 15.99
CA ALA A 247 -29.76 1.55 14.83
C ALA A 247 -29.15 2.05 13.51
N VAL A 248 -28.84 3.35 13.40
CA VAL A 248 -28.19 3.91 12.21
C VAL A 248 -26.77 3.37 12.03
N VAL A 249 -25.96 3.29 13.09
CA VAL A 249 -24.62 2.68 13.00
C VAL A 249 -24.71 1.23 12.52
N LEU A 250 -25.61 0.43 13.11
CA LEU A 250 -25.80 -0.96 12.73
C LEU A 250 -26.28 -1.11 11.29
N LEU A 251 -27.19 -0.24 10.83
CA LEU A 251 -27.65 -0.21 9.45
C LEU A 251 -26.49 0.10 8.48
N LEU A 252 -25.70 1.13 8.76
CA LEU A 252 -24.54 1.50 7.93
C LEU A 252 -23.50 0.38 7.89
N LEU A 253 -23.20 -0.22 9.05
CA LEU A 253 -22.30 -1.37 9.13
C LEU A 253 -22.86 -2.57 8.39
N ALA A 254 -24.16 -2.85 8.45
CA ALA A 254 -24.80 -3.93 7.71
C ALA A 254 -24.69 -3.70 6.19
N VAL A 255 -24.93 -2.48 5.71
CA VAL A 255 -24.77 -2.13 4.29
C VAL A 255 -23.32 -2.36 3.82
N ILE A 256 -22.32 -1.85 4.55
CA ILE A 256 -20.90 -2.07 4.21
C ILE A 256 -20.60 -3.57 4.25
N THR A 257 -20.91 -4.25 5.36
CA THR A 257 -20.58 -5.66 5.62
C THR A 257 -21.19 -6.60 4.60
N THR A 258 -22.46 -6.41 4.23
CA THR A 258 -23.13 -7.29 3.25
C THR A 258 -22.47 -7.20 1.87
N THR A 259 -22.12 -6.00 1.43
CA THR A 259 -21.42 -5.82 0.14
C THR A 259 -19.99 -6.34 0.18
N ALA A 260 -19.26 -6.13 1.27
CA ALA A 260 -17.93 -6.66 1.56
C ALA A 260 -17.91 -8.18 1.53
N LEU A 261 -18.72 -8.81 2.37
CA LEU A 261 -18.72 -10.25 2.55
C LEU A 261 -19.10 -10.97 1.25
N ALA A 262 -20.03 -10.42 0.45
CA ALA A 262 -20.36 -11.00 -0.85
C ALA A 262 -19.16 -11.05 -1.80
N GLN A 263 -18.30 -10.01 -1.80
CA GLN A 263 -17.09 -9.95 -2.60
C GLN A 263 -15.99 -10.85 -2.02
N ASP A 264 -15.81 -10.85 -0.71
CA ASP A 264 -14.81 -11.68 -0.02
C ASP A 264 -15.11 -13.17 -0.21
N VAL A 265 -16.37 -13.58 -0.11
CA VAL A 265 -16.78 -14.97 -0.38
C VAL A 265 -16.42 -15.37 -1.81
N ARG A 266 -16.68 -14.50 -2.80
CA ARG A 266 -16.28 -14.77 -4.20
C ARG A 266 -14.75 -14.84 -4.34
N LEU A 267 -14.03 -13.88 -3.77
CA LEU A 267 -12.56 -13.85 -3.80
C LEU A 267 -11.95 -15.13 -3.23
N ILE A 268 -12.50 -15.67 -2.15
CA ILE A 268 -11.97 -16.83 -1.44
C ILE A 268 -12.40 -18.15 -2.10
N SER A 269 -13.69 -18.29 -2.41
CA SER A 269 -14.25 -19.56 -2.88
C SER A 269 -14.12 -19.75 -4.39
N LYS A 270 -14.21 -18.67 -5.16
CA LYS A 270 -14.20 -18.68 -6.62
C LYS A 270 -13.49 -17.45 -7.17
N PRO A 271 -12.14 -17.39 -7.05
CA PRO A 271 -11.36 -16.21 -7.44
C PRO A 271 -11.65 -15.75 -8.87
N THR A 272 -11.95 -16.65 -9.80
CA THR A 272 -12.25 -16.30 -11.21
C THR A 272 -13.56 -15.52 -11.41
N GLU A 273 -14.51 -15.63 -10.48
CA GLU A 273 -15.80 -14.91 -10.47
C GLU A 273 -15.75 -13.58 -9.71
N PHE A 274 -14.64 -13.30 -8.99
CA PHE A 274 -14.45 -12.04 -8.30
C PHE A 274 -14.37 -10.86 -9.28
N SER A 275 -14.89 -9.69 -8.87
CA SER A 275 -14.87 -8.46 -9.68
C SER A 275 -13.48 -7.81 -9.69
N TRP A 276 -12.53 -8.44 -10.39
CA TRP A 276 -11.18 -7.92 -10.52
C TRP A 276 -11.11 -6.60 -11.29
N ALA A 277 -10.24 -5.70 -10.86
CA ALA A 277 -9.70 -4.69 -11.77
C ALA A 277 -8.94 -5.38 -12.90
N ARG A 278 -8.94 -4.79 -14.10
CA ARG A 278 -8.46 -5.46 -15.32
C ARG A 278 -7.02 -5.95 -15.17
N ASP A 279 -6.14 -5.09 -14.66
CA ASP A 279 -4.71 -5.38 -14.55
C ASP A 279 -4.43 -6.43 -13.46
N ASP A 280 -5.23 -6.45 -12.39
CA ASP A 280 -5.12 -7.47 -11.35
C ASP A 280 -5.69 -8.80 -11.84
N ARG A 281 -6.75 -8.82 -12.65
CA ARG A 281 -7.24 -10.04 -13.31
C ARG A 281 -6.13 -10.65 -14.17
N TRP A 282 -5.43 -9.82 -14.94
CA TRP A 282 -4.30 -10.27 -15.74
C TRP A 282 -3.16 -10.78 -14.85
N GLN A 283 -2.81 -10.08 -13.77
CA GLN A 283 -1.71 -10.53 -12.90
C GLN A 283 -2.01 -11.82 -12.16
N TYR A 284 -3.24 -12.01 -11.66
CA TYR A 284 -3.54 -13.04 -10.67
C TYR A 284 -4.39 -14.19 -11.20
N ILE A 285 -5.00 -14.05 -12.40
CA ILE A 285 -5.87 -15.08 -12.98
C ILE A 285 -5.47 -15.47 -14.40
N GLN A 286 -5.25 -14.50 -15.30
CA GLN A 286 -5.22 -14.78 -16.75
C GLN A 286 -3.83 -14.74 -17.38
N GLY A 287 -2.95 -13.88 -16.87
CA GLY A 287 -1.64 -13.61 -17.44
C GLY A 287 -0.57 -14.57 -16.95
N TRP A 288 0.61 -14.45 -17.54
CA TRP A 288 1.79 -15.24 -17.18
C TRP A 288 2.21 -15.14 -15.70
N PRO A 289 1.98 -14.05 -14.94
CA PRO A 289 2.40 -14.00 -13.53
C PRO A 289 1.48 -14.79 -12.59
N SER A 290 0.30 -15.22 -13.06
CA SER A 290 -0.78 -15.73 -12.22
C SER A 290 -0.49 -17.07 -11.55
N GLY A 291 0.44 -17.86 -12.11
CA GLY A 291 0.72 -19.23 -11.67
C GLY A 291 -0.35 -20.25 -12.04
N TYR A 292 -1.47 -19.84 -12.66
CA TYR A 292 -2.43 -20.79 -13.23
C TYR A 292 -1.78 -21.60 -14.37
N GLY A 293 -2.13 -22.89 -14.47
CA GLY A 293 -1.54 -23.80 -15.44
C GLY A 293 -0.20 -24.41 -14.99
N PHE A 294 0.34 -24.03 -13.82
CA PHE A 294 1.65 -24.50 -13.38
C PHE A 294 1.65 -26.00 -12.98
N ASN A 295 0.57 -26.49 -12.37
CA ASN A 295 0.45 -27.91 -12.03
C ASN A 295 0.38 -28.76 -13.30
N GLU A 296 -0.37 -28.31 -14.30
CA GLU A 296 -0.50 -28.95 -15.59
C GLU A 296 0.85 -28.95 -16.34
N LEU A 297 1.58 -27.83 -16.29
CA LEU A 297 2.92 -27.71 -16.85
C LEU A 297 3.89 -28.69 -16.19
N THR A 298 3.91 -28.79 -14.86
CA THR A 298 4.83 -29.70 -14.16
C THR A 298 4.52 -31.16 -14.45
N ILE A 299 3.25 -31.55 -14.51
CA ILE A 299 2.82 -32.89 -14.92
C ILE A 299 3.28 -33.23 -16.34
N GLU A 300 3.11 -32.28 -17.28
CA GLU A 300 3.52 -32.48 -18.68
C GLU A 300 5.06 -32.56 -18.81
N LEU A 301 5.79 -31.71 -18.07
CA LEU A 301 7.25 -31.77 -18.03
C LEU A 301 7.75 -33.09 -17.46
N ASP A 302 7.17 -33.59 -16.37
CA ASP A 302 7.56 -34.89 -15.78
C ASP A 302 7.37 -36.05 -16.77
N LYS A 303 6.26 -36.05 -17.54
CA LYS A 303 6.05 -37.03 -18.62
C LYS A 303 7.14 -36.95 -19.68
N ARG A 304 7.56 -35.75 -20.06
CA ARG A 304 8.63 -35.55 -21.05
C ARG A 304 9.99 -35.97 -20.50
N ILE A 305 10.30 -35.68 -19.25
CA ILE A 305 11.57 -36.07 -18.60
C ILE A 305 11.71 -37.60 -18.54
N LYS A 306 10.61 -38.32 -18.30
CA LYS A 306 10.62 -39.80 -18.34
C LYS A 306 10.91 -40.36 -19.73
N ARG A 307 10.53 -39.64 -20.80
CA ARG A 307 10.77 -40.04 -22.19
C ARG A 307 12.14 -39.60 -22.71
N HIS A 308 12.62 -38.44 -22.26
CA HIS A 308 13.85 -37.82 -22.75
C HIS A 308 14.85 -37.70 -21.60
N LYS A 309 16.04 -38.30 -21.76
CA LYS A 309 17.08 -38.35 -20.70
C LYS A 309 17.51 -36.97 -20.18
N LYS A 310 17.36 -35.89 -20.96
CA LYS A 310 17.66 -34.51 -20.56
C LYS A 310 16.69 -33.53 -21.19
N ILE A 311 16.22 -32.56 -20.41
CA ILE A 311 15.35 -31.46 -20.85
C ILE A 311 15.98 -30.13 -20.43
N VAL A 312 16.04 -29.19 -21.36
CA VAL A 312 16.38 -27.80 -21.08
C VAL A 312 15.10 -26.97 -21.13
N ILE A 313 14.76 -26.32 -20.03
CA ILE A 313 13.61 -25.42 -19.92
C ILE A 313 14.12 -24.00 -20.07
N LEU A 314 13.62 -23.32 -21.10
CA LEU A 314 13.92 -21.92 -21.33
C LEU A 314 12.87 -21.06 -20.62
N VAL A 315 13.33 -20.20 -19.74
CA VAL A 315 12.49 -19.24 -19.01
C VAL A 315 12.86 -17.83 -19.42
N ASP A 316 11.90 -16.91 -19.38
CA ASP A 316 12.15 -15.50 -19.68
C ASP A 316 13.25 -14.92 -18.74
N LYS A 317 13.93 -13.87 -19.20
CA LYS A 317 14.95 -13.11 -18.47
C LYS A 317 14.40 -12.53 -17.16
N TYR A 318 13.10 -12.21 -17.12
CA TYR A 318 12.49 -11.56 -15.96
C TYR A 318 12.38 -12.53 -14.78
N MET A 319 12.87 -12.09 -13.62
CA MET A 319 12.60 -12.77 -12.35
C MET A 319 11.10 -12.78 -12.10
N GLY A 320 10.54 -13.94 -11.80
CA GLY A 320 9.10 -14.06 -11.61
C GLY A 320 8.66 -15.48 -11.27
N HIS A 321 7.40 -15.57 -10.82
CA HIS A 321 6.79 -16.78 -10.30
C HIS A 321 6.98 -18.03 -11.18
N PRO A 322 6.88 -17.99 -12.53
CA PRO A 322 7.00 -19.21 -13.32
C PRO A 322 8.40 -19.85 -13.26
N LYS A 323 9.46 -19.04 -13.37
CA LYS A 323 10.84 -19.54 -13.32
C LYS A 323 11.12 -20.19 -11.97
N ASP A 324 10.88 -19.45 -10.89
CA ASP A 324 11.24 -19.89 -9.56
C ASP A 324 10.38 -21.09 -9.15
N ALA A 325 9.14 -21.16 -9.63
CA ALA A 325 8.30 -22.34 -9.47
C ALA A 325 8.84 -23.55 -10.24
N VAL A 326 9.28 -23.42 -11.50
CA VAL A 326 9.91 -24.53 -12.25
C VAL A 326 11.20 -24.98 -11.56
N GLU A 327 12.07 -24.05 -11.18
CA GLU A 327 13.33 -24.35 -10.49
C GLU A 327 13.09 -25.08 -9.17
N LEU A 328 12.07 -24.68 -8.41
CA LEU A 328 11.70 -25.34 -7.17
C LEU A 328 11.10 -26.73 -7.44
N ALA A 329 10.16 -26.85 -8.39
CA ALA A 329 9.47 -28.10 -8.70
C ALA A 329 10.42 -29.19 -9.20
N PHE A 330 11.48 -28.81 -9.91
CA PHE A 330 12.49 -29.75 -10.45
C PHE A 330 13.84 -29.64 -9.74
N SER A 331 13.88 -29.01 -8.56
CA SER A 331 15.09 -28.90 -7.76
C SER A 331 15.66 -30.28 -7.44
N GLY A 332 16.94 -30.49 -7.76
CA GLY A 332 17.63 -31.78 -7.57
C GLY A 332 17.44 -32.79 -8.71
N ASN A 333 16.59 -32.53 -9.70
CA ASN A 333 16.45 -33.40 -10.86
C ASN A 333 17.59 -33.14 -11.88
N LYS A 334 18.59 -34.02 -11.91
CA LYS A 334 19.77 -33.92 -12.80
C LYS A 334 19.45 -33.95 -14.30
N ASN A 335 18.24 -34.37 -14.67
CA ASN A 335 17.79 -34.44 -16.05
C ASN A 335 17.11 -33.14 -16.51
N VAL A 336 16.97 -32.15 -15.64
CA VAL A 336 16.36 -30.84 -15.96
C VAL A 336 17.37 -29.74 -15.78
N SER A 337 17.52 -28.89 -16.80
CA SER A 337 18.29 -27.65 -16.71
C SER A 337 17.38 -26.48 -17.03
N VAL A 338 17.24 -25.54 -16.09
CA VAL A 338 16.48 -24.31 -16.32
C VAL A 338 17.46 -23.21 -16.71
N THR A 339 17.27 -22.61 -17.89
CA THR A 339 18.18 -21.59 -18.44
C THR A 339 17.40 -20.35 -18.86
N ARG A 340 17.97 -19.16 -18.61
CA ARG A 340 17.35 -17.89 -19.00
C ARG A 340 17.44 -17.65 -20.50
N GLY A 341 16.36 -17.19 -21.10
CA GLY A 341 16.23 -16.89 -22.53
C GLY A 341 17.23 -15.84 -23.02
N SER A 342 17.65 -14.91 -22.16
CA SER A 342 18.70 -13.93 -22.51
C SER A 342 20.05 -14.57 -22.80
N HIS A 343 20.39 -15.68 -22.13
CA HIS A 343 21.60 -16.45 -22.45
C HIS A 343 21.38 -17.36 -23.66
N PHE A 344 20.14 -17.81 -23.89
CA PHE A 344 19.81 -18.66 -25.03
C PHE A 344 19.85 -17.92 -26.37
N LEU A 345 19.37 -16.67 -26.46
CA LEU A 345 19.50 -15.86 -27.68
C LEU A 345 20.96 -15.50 -27.98
N SER A 346 21.75 -15.18 -26.96
CA SER A 346 23.20 -15.00 -27.11
C SER A 346 23.89 -16.30 -27.53
N PHE A 347 23.46 -17.44 -26.99
CA PHE A 347 23.96 -18.76 -27.35
C PHE A 347 23.54 -19.18 -28.77
N LEU A 348 22.31 -18.90 -29.19
CA LEU A 348 21.82 -19.14 -30.56
C LEU A 348 22.53 -18.26 -31.57
N ASN A 349 22.74 -16.98 -31.26
CA ASN A 349 23.52 -16.09 -32.11
C ASN A 349 24.97 -16.56 -32.23
N LEU A 350 25.58 -17.04 -31.14
CA LEU A 350 26.90 -17.65 -31.16
C LEU A 350 26.92 -18.95 -31.98
N LEU A 351 25.89 -19.79 -31.86
CA LEU A 351 25.77 -21.06 -32.58
C LEU A 351 25.51 -20.85 -34.08
N ILE A 352 24.73 -19.82 -34.43
CA ILE A 352 24.52 -19.38 -35.82
C ILE A 352 25.84 -18.81 -36.38
N GLN A 353 26.55 -17.97 -35.63
CA GLN A 353 27.86 -17.43 -36.05
C GLN A 353 28.96 -18.50 -36.20
N LEU A 354 28.88 -19.61 -35.47
CA LEU A 354 29.82 -20.73 -35.59
C LEU A 354 29.45 -21.70 -36.72
N LEU A 355 28.21 -21.65 -37.21
CA LEU A 355 27.70 -22.50 -38.30
C LEU A 355 27.62 -21.76 -39.65
N SER A 356 27.74 -20.43 -39.66
CA SER A 356 27.94 -19.57 -40.83
C SER A 356 29.42 -19.30 -41.06
#